data_AF-A0A948JG54-F1
#
_entry.id   AF-A0A948JG54-F1
#
_cell.length_a   1.000
_cell.length_b   1.000
_cell.length_c   1.000
_cell.angle_alpha   90.00
_cell.angle_beta   90.00
_cell.angle_gamma   90.00
#
_symmetry.space_group_name_H-M   'P 1'
#
loop_
_entity.id
_entity.type
_entity.pdbx_description
1 polymer ?
#
loop_
_entity_poly.entity_id
_entity_poly.type
_entity_poly.pdbx_seq_one_letter_code
_entity_poly.pdbx_strand_id
1 'polypeptide(L)'
;MFAKYPHIGDKLNGFKSYRLRPKCAYNLYNDDYSTEKIFEILDTIETTDYIMLVFGEIDCRMHLAKYKDIDLCINKYWELIDAIKETHNNIILFGTHLARDNSTTKGCGTYQDRKNATIEFNSKLEQQCFDTNTLFINIFDNIKDENGDAMDEYFADYTERDIHLNSKVLPFVFDKLKKIGVLNDKN
;
A
#
# COMPACT_ATOMS: atom_id res chain seq x y z
N MET A 1 4.76 11.27 -25.72
CA MET A 1 3.86 10.11 -25.89
C MET A 1 3.85 9.37 -24.55
N PHE A 2 2.86 9.64 -23.69
CA PHE A 2 2.79 9.01 -22.37
C PHE A 2 2.32 7.57 -22.55
N ALA A 3 3.17 6.59 -22.21
CA ALA A 3 2.76 5.20 -22.20
C ALA A 3 1.62 5.04 -21.17
N LYS A 4 0.42 4.72 -21.66
CA LYS A 4 -0.65 4.18 -20.82
C LYS A 4 -0.14 2.83 -20.32
N TYR A 5 0.36 2.77 -19.09
CA TYR A 5 0.65 1.49 -18.45
C TYR A 5 -0.60 0.62 -18.52
N PRO A 6 -0.52 -0.61 -19.06
CA PRO A 6 -1.66 -1.51 -19.03
C PRO A 6 -1.96 -1.81 -17.57
N HIS A 7 -3.00 -1.17 -17.04
CA HIS A 7 -3.54 -1.55 -15.74
C HIS A 7 -3.85 -3.05 -15.80
N ILE A 8 -3.16 -3.81 -14.94
CA ILE A 8 -3.44 -5.24 -14.70
C ILE A 8 -4.79 -5.41 -14.00
N GLY A 9 -5.42 -4.31 -13.57
CA GLY A 9 -6.73 -4.27 -12.89
C GLY A 9 -7.78 -5.18 -13.55
N ASP A 10 -8.65 -5.74 -12.72
CA ASP A 10 -9.75 -6.71 -12.97
C ASP A 10 -9.47 -7.85 -13.97
N LYS A 11 -8.26 -7.99 -14.48
CA LYS A 11 -7.82 -9.06 -15.40
C LYS A 11 -7.24 -10.26 -14.65
N LEU A 12 -6.93 -10.09 -13.36
CA LEU A 12 -6.54 -11.19 -12.49
C LEU A 12 -7.82 -11.85 -11.97
N ASN A 13 -8.01 -13.12 -12.31
CA ASN A 13 -9.17 -13.88 -11.85
C ASN A 13 -9.19 -13.94 -10.31
N GLY A 14 -10.37 -13.68 -9.72
CA GLY A 14 -10.52 -13.62 -8.26
C GLY A 14 -10.01 -12.34 -7.61
N PHE A 15 -9.58 -11.34 -8.37
CA PHE A 15 -9.20 -10.02 -7.85
C PHE A 15 -10.05 -8.92 -8.50
N LYS A 16 -10.55 -8.01 -7.65
CA LYS A 16 -11.21 -6.79 -8.09
C LYS A 16 -10.50 -5.60 -7.46
N SER A 17 -10.25 -4.57 -8.26
CA SER A 17 -9.47 -3.40 -7.83
C SER A 17 -10.32 -2.15 -7.83
N TYR A 18 -10.29 -1.41 -6.73
CA TYR A 18 -10.98 -0.13 -6.61
C TYR A 18 -9.97 0.99 -6.36
N ARG A 19 -10.09 2.08 -7.14
CA ARG A 19 -9.17 3.23 -7.02
C ARG A 19 -9.86 4.42 -6.37
N LEU A 20 -9.35 4.81 -5.20
CA LEU A 20 -9.87 5.92 -4.40
C LEU A 20 -9.22 7.28 -4.72
N ARG A 21 -8.46 7.37 -5.82
CA ARG A 21 -7.57 8.49 -6.18
C ARG A 21 -6.40 8.61 -5.18
N PRO A 22 -5.34 9.40 -5.47
CA PRO A 22 -4.28 9.64 -4.49
C PRO A 22 -4.85 10.30 -3.23
N LYS A 23 -4.83 9.56 -2.11
CA LYS A 23 -5.30 10.01 -0.81
C LYS A 23 -4.23 9.68 0.23
N CYS A 24 -3.99 10.66 1.10
CA CYS A 24 -3.08 10.53 2.24
C CYS A 24 -3.90 10.27 3.50
N ALA A 25 -3.28 9.77 4.58
CA ALA A 25 -3.98 9.39 5.82
C ALA A 25 -4.96 10.48 6.32
N TYR A 26 -4.51 11.74 6.38
CA TYR A 26 -5.34 12.87 6.82
C TYR A 26 -6.54 13.16 5.92
N ASN A 27 -6.39 12.98 4.61
CA ASN A 27 -7.45 13.24 3.64
C ASN A 27 -8.39 12.06 3.52
N LEU A 28 -7.98 10.86 3.91
CA LEU A 28 -8.81 9.68 3.81
C LEU A 28 -9.93 9.72 4.87
N TYR A 29 -9.61 10.17 6.08
CA TYR A 29 -10.57 10.23 7.18
C TYR A 29 -11.44 11.49 7.19
N ASN A 30 -10.84 12.66 6.90
CA ASN A 30 -11.56 13.94 7.01
C ASN A 30 -12.33 14.36 5.74
N ASP A 31 -12.23 13.59 4.66
CA ASP A 31 -12.96 13.86 3.42
C ASP A 31 -14.17 12.93 3.37
N ASP A 32 -15.32 13.43 3.81
CA ASP A 32 -16.59 12.68 3.86
C ASP A 32 -16.86 11.95 2.54
N TYR A 33 -16.57 12.58 1.39
CA TYR A 33 -16.77 11.96 0.09
C TYR A 33 -15.89 10.72 -0.16
N SER A 34 -14.66 10.73 0.35
CA SER A 34 -13.75 9.59 0.19
C SER A 34 -14.18 8.43 1.07
N THR A 35 -14.58 8.72 2.30
CA THR A 35 -15.10 7.74 3.26
C THR A 35 -16.41 7.14 2.78
N GLU A 36 -17.38 7.98 2.38
CA GLU A 36 -18.66 7.54 1.79
C GLU A 36 -18.44 6.59 0.62
N LYS A 37 -17.56 6.96 -0.32
CA LYS A 37 -17.25 6.11 -1.46
C LYS A 37 -16.63 4.77 -1.07
N ILE A 38 -15.81 4.72 -0.02
CA ILE A 38 -15.27 3.45 0.49
C ILE A 38 -16.41 2.56 0.98
N PHE A 39 -17.33 3.10 1.77
CA PHE A 39 -18.47 2.34 2.28
C PHE A 39 -19.45 1.93 1.17
N GLU A 40 -19.70 2.78 0.17
CA GLU A 40 -20.46 2.40 -1.03
C GLU A 40 -19.83 1.21 -1.78
N ILE A 41 -18.49 1.15 -1.82
CA ILE A 41 -17.78 0.00 -2.42
C ILE A 41 -17.92 -1.23 -1.53
N LEU A 42 -17.78 -1.07 -0.21
CA LEU A 42 -17.90 -2.17 0.76
C LEU A 42 -19.28 -2.82 0.72
N ASP A 43 -20.35 -2.04 0.47
CA ASP A 43 -21.71 -2.57 0.28
C ASP A 43 -21.85 -3.51 -0.93
N THR A 44 -20.85 -3.53 -1.82
CA THR A 44 -20.80 -4.43 -2.99
C THR A 44 -19.89 -5.65 -2.81
N ILE A 45 -19.26 -5.78 -1.65
CA ILE A 45 -18.28 -6.83 -1.33
C ILE A 45 -18.95 -7.81 -0.36
N GLU A 46 -18.77 -9.11 -0.59
CA GLU A 46 -19.30 -10.11 0.33
C GLU A 46 -18.46 -10.13 1.61
N THR A 47 -19.09 -10.34 2.76
CA THR A 47 -18.38 -10.37 4.07
C THR A 47 -17.37 -11.52 4.19
N THR A 48 -17.46 -12.51 3.31
CA THR A 48 -16.50 -13.62 3.18
C THR A 48 -15.27 -13.27 2.36
N ASP A 49 -15.32 -12.22 1.53
CA ASP A 49 -14.21 -11.81 0.68
C ASP A 49 -13.10 -11.15 1.50
N TYR A 50 -11.87 -11.23 1.00
CA TYR A 50 -10.74 -10.51 1.58
C TYR A 50 -10.63 -9.10 1.00
N ILE A 51 -10.49 -8.11 1.88
CA ILE A 51 -10.24 -6.72 1.49
C ILE A 51 -8.78 -6.39 1.74
N MET A 52 -8.06 -6.07 0.67
CA MET A 52 -6.67 -5.62 0.76
C MET A 52 -6.59 -4.10 0.66
N LEU A 53 -6.08 -3.46 1.71
CA LEU A 53 -5.86 -2.03 1.72
C LEU A 53 -4.40 -1.72 1.40
N VAL A 54 -4.19 -0.90 0.36
CA VAL A 54 -2.87 -0.51 -0.15
C VAL A 54 -2.74 1.00 -0.08
N PHE A 55 -2.09 1.51 0.96
CA PHE A 55 -1.94 2.94 1.22
C PHE A 55 -0.53 3.25 1.77
N GLY A 56 -0.26 4.54 2.04
CA GLY A 56 0.97 4.97 2.71
C GLY A 56 2.13 5.40 1.81
N GLU A 57 2.16 5.03 0.52
CA GLU A 57 3.27 5.40 -0.39
C GLU A 57 3.45 6.92 -0.45
N ILE A 58 2.36 7.65 -0.71
CA ILE A 58 2.41 9.12 -0.85
C ILE A 58 2.81 9.76 0.49
N ASP A 59 2.29 9.26 1.61
CA ASP A 59 2.65 9.74 2.94
C ASP A 59 4.14 9.52 3.23
N CYS A 60 4.67 8.34 2.93
CA CYS A 60 6.09 8.02 3.08
C CYS A 60 6.97 8.92 2.18
N ARG A 61 6.58 9.12 0.93
CA ARG A 61 7.35 9.93 -0.04
C ARG A 61 7.28 11.43 0.23
N MET A 62 6.15 11.95 0.70
CA MET A 62 5.89 13.39 0.76
C MET A 62 5.90 13.95 2.19
N HIS A 63 5.23 13.28 3.13
CA HIS A 63 4.93 13.84 4.45
C HIS A 63 5.88 13.32 5.52
N LEU A 64 5.97 12.00 5.65
CA LEU A 64 6.72 11.33 6.71
C LEU A 64 8.23 11.49 6.52
N ALA A 65 8.71 11.56 5.28
CA ALA A 65 10.10 11.88 4.97
C ALA A 65 10.56 13.20 5.62
N LYS A 66 9.66 14.16 5.84
CA LYS A 66 10.00 15.47 6.42
C LYS A 66 9.59 15.63 7.88
N TYR A 67 8.38 15.19 8.22
CA TYR A 67 7.76 15.51 9.52
C TYR A 67 7.80 14.35 10.52
N LYS A 68 8.08 13.12 10.06
CA LYS A 68 8.30 11.91 10.86
C LYS A 68 7.22 11.52 11.88
N ASP A 69 6.00 12.06 11.78
CA ASP A 69 4.90 11.65 12.66
C ASP A 69 4.19 10.40 12.12
N ILE A 70 4.92 9.29 12.15
CA ILE A 70 4.49 8.00 11.61
C ILE A 70 3.36 7.41 12.44
N ASP A 71 3.39 7.56 13.76
CA ASP A 71 2.37 7.03 14.66
C ASP A 71 1.03 7.71 14.40
N LEU A 72 1.01 9.04 14.25
CA LEU A 72 -0.22 9.76 13.92
C LEU A 72 -0.77 9.34 12.54
N CYS A 73 0.11 9.14 11.55
CA CYS A 73 -0.29 8.68 10.23
C CYS A 73 -0.92 7.28 10.28
N ILE A 74 -0.30 6.33 10.98
CA ILE A 74 -0.83 4.97 11.15
C ILE A 74 -2.16 5.03 11.90
N ASN A 75 -2.25 5.78 13.00
CA ASN A 75 -3.50 5.93 13.76
C ASN A 75 -4.65 6.44 12.90
N LYS A 76 -4.39 7.38 11.98
CA LYS A 76 -5.40 7.89 11.05
C LYS A 76 -5.87 6.85 10.04
N TYR A 77 -4.98 6.00 9.54
CA TYR A 77 -5.40 4.84 8.75
C TYR A 77 -6.18 3.84 9.59
N TRP A 78 -5.77 3.65 10.84
CA TRP A 78 -6.38 2.70 11.75
C TRP A 78 -7.82 3.05 12.12
N GLU A 79 -8.12 4.33 12.30
CA GLU A 79 -9.50 4.82 12.49
C GLU A 79 -10.44 4.36 11.35
N LEU A 80 -9.98 4.43 10.09
CA LEU A 80 -10.75 3.89 8.96
C LEU A 80 -10.84 2.36 9.02
N ILE A 81 -9.73 1.69 9.31
CA ILE A 81 -9.68 0.21 9.35
C ILE A 81 -10.67 -0.32 10.39
N ASP A 82 -10.71 0.28 11.58
CA ASP A 82 -11.63 -0.10 12.64
C ASP A 82 -13.09 0.06 12.17
N ALA A 83 -13.42 1.15 11.49
CA ALA A 83 -14.75 1.36 10.92
C ALA A 83 -15.10 0.32 9.83
N ILE A 84 -14.13 -0.09 9.00
CA ILE A 84 -14.35 -1.16 8.01
C ILE A 84 -14.58 -2.51 8.71
N LYS A 85 -13.84 -2.80 9.79
CA LYS A 85 -13.97 -4.05 10.56
C LYS A 85 -15.33 -4.25 11.19
N GLU A 86 -16.10 -3.18 11.42
CA GLU A 86 -17.48 -3.31 11.90
C GLU A 86 -18.38 -4.09 10.92
N THR A 87 -18.03 -4.12 9.62
CA THR A 87 -18.79 -4.82 8.58
C THR A 87 -18.00 -5.94 7.90
N HIS A 88 -16.66 -5.84 7.85
CA HIS A 88 -15.80 -6.78 7.14
C HIS A 88 -14.54 -7.13 7.94
N ASN A 89 -14.43 -8.37 8.41
CA ASN A 89 -13.32 -8.81 9.26
C ASN A 89 -12.09 -9.32 8.49
N ASN A 90 -12.25 -9.71 7.23
CA ASN A 90 -11.19 -10.30 6.41
C ASN A 90 -10.28 -9.24 5.77
N ILE A 91 -9.64 -8.41 6.60
CA ILE A 91 -8.79 -7.30 6.14
C ILE A 91 -7.32 -7.74 6.06
N ILE A 92 -6.68 -7.36 4.96
CA ILE A 92 -5.25 -7.49 4.72
C ILE A 92 -4.67 -6.09 4.53
N LEU A 93 -3.67 -5.71 5.31
CA LEU A 93 -2.88 -4.51 5.06
C LEU A 93 -1.65 -4.83 4.24
N PHE A 94 -1.40 -4.01 3.22
CA PHE A 94 -0.26 -4.13 2.33
C PHE A 94 0.80 -3.08 2.69
N GLY A 95 1.99 -3.53 3.08
CA GLY A 95 3.13 -2.65 3.34
C GLY A 95 3.53 -1.87 2.08
N THR A 96 3.94 -0.61 2.24
CA THR A 96 4.32 0.24 1.12
C THR A 96 5.69 -0.13 0.56
N HIS A 97 5.88 0.02 -0.74
CA HIS A 97 7.20 -0.06 -1.37
C HIS A 97 7.92 1.29 -1.32
N LEU A 98 9.23 1.28 -1.56
CA LEU A 98 10.03 2.49 -1.72
C LEU A 98 9.85 3.06 -3.12
N ALA A 99 9.46 4.33 -3.23
CA ALA A 99 9.51 5.05 -4.50
C ALA A 99 10.95 5.47 -4.82
N ARG A 100 11.37 5.30 -6.08
CA ARG A 100 12.68 5.72 -6.63
C ARG A 100 12.68 7.15 -7.18
N ASP A 101 11.67 7.93 -6.82
CA ASP A 101 11.56 9.33 -7.21
C ASP A 101 12.81 10.09 -6.78
N ASN A 102 13.64 10.51 -7.74
CA ASN A 102 14.85 11.30 -7.48
C ASN A 102 14.56 12.80 -7.44
N SER A 103 13.30 13.20 -7.64
CA SER A 103 12.94 14.60 -7.59
C SER A 103 13.10 15.14 -6.17
N THR A 104 13.83 16.25 -6.05
CA THR A 104 13.92 17.05 -4.83
C THR A 104 12.80 18.08 -4.79
N THR A 105 11.58 17.63 -5.10
CA THR A 105 10.42 18.52 -5.07
C THR A 105 10.26 19.08 -3.66
N LYS A 106 10.09 20.40 -3.54
CA LYS A 106 10.01 21.10 -2.25
C LYS A 106 9.02 20.42 -1.32
N GLY A 107 9.52 19.76 -0.28
CA GLY A 107 8.71 19.06 0.72
C GLY A 107 8.97 17.56 0.88
N CYS A 108 9.61 16.87 -0.08
CA CYS A 108 9.62 15.40 -0.15
C CYS A 108 10.82 14.69 0.53
N GLY A 109 11.61 15.41 1.31
CA GLY A 109 12.87 14.90 1.89
C GLY A 109 13.89 14.42 0.84
N THR A 110 14.99 13.83 1.30
CA THR A 110 15.93 13.10 0.45
C THR A 110 15.43 11.68 0.16
N TYR A 111 16.04 10.99 -0.81
CA TYR A 111 15.76 9.57 -1.03
C TYR A 111 16.00 8.74 0.24
N GLN A 112 17.05 9.04 1.00
CA GLN A 112 17.33 8.37 2.27
C GLN A 112 16.24 8.65 3.33
N ASP A 113 15.71 9.87 3.38
CA ASP A 113 14.59 10.19 4.28
C ASP A 113 13.34 9.38 3.93
N ARG A 114 13.02 9.26 2.64
CA ARG A 114 11.90 8.44 2.16
C ARG A 114 12.09 6.96 2.45
N LYS A 115 13.30 6.44 2.24
CA LYS A 115 13.68 5.06 2.58
C LYS A 115 13.49 4.78 4.07
N ASN A 116 14.02 5.65 4.92
CA ASN A 116 13.89 5.53 6.37
C ASN A 116 12.42 5.61 6.81
N ALA A 117 11.66 6.56 6.27
CA ALA A 117 10.22 6.69 6.56
C ALA A 117 9.43 5.45 6.14
N THR A 118 9.73 4.87 4.97
CA THR A 118 9.07 3.66 4.45
C THR A 118 9.38 2.44 5.33
N ILE A 119 10.64 2.26 5.73
CA ILE A 119 11.06 1.16 6.61
C ILE A 119 10.36 1.28 7.97
N GLU A 120 10.40 2.45 8.58
CA GLU A 120 9.80 2.68 9.89
C GLU A 120 8.27 2.57 9.84
N PHE A 121 7.62 3.11 8.82
CA PHE A 121 6.18 2.99 8.60
C PHE A 121 5.77 1.52 8.46
N ASN A 122 6.44 0.75 7.61
CA ASN A 122 6.12 -0.67 7.44
C ASN A 122 6.33 -1.47 8.72
N SER A 123 7.41 -1.23 9.45
CA SER A 123 7.68 -1.92 10.71
C SER A 123 6.61 -1.63 11.77
N LYS A 124 6.22 -0.37 11.91
CA LYS A 124 5.16 0.02 12.87
C LYS A 124 3.78 -0.49 12.44
N LEU A 125 3.48 -0.47 11.14
CA LEU A 125 2.23 -1.01 10.61
C LEU A 125 2.14 -2.53 10.80
N GLU A 126 3.24 -3.24 10.58
CA GLU A 126 3.34 -4.68 10.83
C GLU A 126 3.12 -5.01 12.32
N GLN A 127 3.76 -4.26 13.21
CA GLN A 127 3.58 -4.42 14.66
C GLN A 127 2.11 -4.16 15.07
N GLN A 128 1.50 -3.08 14.59
CA GLN A 128 0.09 -2.78 14.86
C GLN A 128 -0.82 -3.89 14.33
N CYS A 129 -0.53 -4.47 13.16
CA CYS A 129 -1.28 -5.62 12.63
C CYS A 129 -1.14 -6.84 13.51
N PHE A 130 0.08 -7.15 13.97
CA PHE A 130 0.35 -8.26 14.88
C PHE A 130 -0.43 -8.09 16.20
N ASP A 131 -0.37 -6.91 16.82
CA ASP A 131 -1.02 -6.61 18.10
C ASP A 131 -2.55 -6.68 18.03
N THR A 132 -3.12 -6.47 16.84
CA THR A 132 -4.57 -6.45 16.59
C THR A 132 -5.09 -7.67 15.84
N ASN A 133 -4.23 -8.68 15.61
CA ASN A 133 -4.55 -9.87 14.84
C ASN A 133 -5.13 -9.54 13.44
N THR A 134 -4.58 -8.53 12.78
CA THR A 134 -4.90 -8.15 11.40
C THR A 134 -3.88 -8.78 10.45
N LEU A 135 -4.31 -9.26 9.28
CA LEU A 135 -3.37 -9.81 8.31
C LEU A 135 -2.51 -8.70 7.70
N PHE A 136 -1.21 -8.95 7.62
CA PHE A 136 -0.25 -8.03 7.00
C PHE A 136 0.59 -8.78 5.97
N ILE A 137 0.75 -8.18 4.79
CA ILE A 137 1.71 -8.64 3.79
C ILE A 137 2.60 -7.48 3.36
N ASN A 138 3.87 -7.77 3.15
CA ASN A 138 4.85 -6.82 2.67
C ASN A 138 5.80 -7.50 1.69
N ILE A 139 6.07 -6.82 0.58
CA ILE A 139 7.01 -7.24 -0.46
C ILE A 139 8.26 -6.36 -0.50
N PHE A 140 8.38 -5.36 0.38
CA PHE A 140 9.50 -4.41 0.42
C PHE A 140 10.86 -5.12 0.38
N ASP A 141 11.03 -6.18 1.18
CA ASP A 141 12.27 -6.95 1.23
C ASP A 141 12.54 -7.78 -0.03
N ASN A 142 11.50 -8.07 -0.83
CA ASN A 142 11.63 -8.82 -2.08
C ASN A 142 12.08 -7.94 -3.26
N ILE A 143 11.89 -6.62 -3.16
CA ILE A 143 12.09 -5.67 -4.26
C ILE A 143 13.26 -4.70 -3.97
N LYS A 144 14.07 -4.98 -2.95
CA LYS A 144 15.24 -4.20 -2.57
C LYS A 144 16.54 -5.00 -2.78
N ASP A 145 17.63 -4.30 -3.09
CA ASP A 145 18.97 -4.87 -3.20
C ASP A 145 19.63 -5.10 -1.82
N GLU A 146 20.90 -5.53 -1.83
CA GLU A 146 21.70 -5.75 -0.62
C GLU A 146 21.94 -4.49 0.22
N ASN A 147 21.88 -3.31 -0.39
CA ASN A 147 21.97 -2.01 0.29
C ASN A 147 20.59 -1.54 0.80
N GLY A 148 19.53 -2.29 0.49
CA GLY A 148 18.15 -1.95 0.80
C GLY A 148 17.55 -0.90 -0.15
N ASP A 149 18.14 -0.69 -1.32
CA ASP A 149 17.64 0.22 -2.35
C ASP A 149 16.72 -0.52 -3.32
N ALA A 150 15.71 0.19 -3.83
CA ALA A 150 14.71 -0.42 -4.68
C ALA A 150 15.31 -0.83 -6.05
N MET A 151 15.09 -2.08 -6.45
CA MET A 151 15.63 -2.64 -7.69
C MET A 151 14.82 -2.21 -8.91
N ASP A 152 15.49 -1.63 -9.91
CA ASP A 152 14.92 -1.04 -11.13
C ASP A 152 13.93 -1.96 -11.86
N GLU A 153 14.26 -3.25 -11.89
CA GLU A 153 13.52 -4.21 -12.70
C GLU A 153 12.07 -4.42 -12.27
N TYR A 154 11.68 -3.97 -11.07
CA TYR A 154 10.33 -4.08 -10.52
C TYR A 154 9.47 -2.84 -10.74
N PHE A 155 10.01 -1.77 -11.33
CA PHE A 155 9.26 -0.54 -11.59
C PHE A 155 8.73 -0.49 -13.02
N ALA A 156 7.50 0.02 -13.16
CA ALA A 156 6.82 0.17 -14.44
C ALA A 156 7.15 1.51 -15.06
N ASP A 157 7.21 2.56 -14.25
CA ASP A 157 7.63 3.85 -14.74
C ASP A 157 9.12 3.78 -15.05
N TYR A 158 9.51 4.21 -16.24
CA TYR A 158 10.91 4.42 -16.65
C TYR A 158 11.12 5.93 -16.77
N THR A 159 10.82 6.65 -15.70
CA THR A 159 10.85 8.12 -15.65
C THR A 159 11.67 8.59 -14.46
N GLU A 160 11.88 9.89 -14.30
CA GLU A 160 12.56 10.40 -13.10
C GLU A 160 11.79 10.17 -11.79
N ARG A 161 10.57 9.60 -11.87
CA ARG A 161 9.61 9.41 -10.79
C ARG A 161 9.17 7.95 -10.65
N ASP A 162 10.08 7.00 -10.81
CA ASP A 162 9.81 5.55 -10.71
C ASP A 162 9.07 5.18 -9.42
N ILE A 163 7.73 5.22 -9.48
CA ILE A 163 6.82 5.12 -8.33
C ILE A 163 5.97 3.87 -8.47
N HIS A 164 5.50 3.49 -9.65
CA HIS A 164 4.59 2.35 -9.81
C HIS A 164 5.38 1.06 -10.05
N LEU A 165 4.97 -0.01 -9.36
CA LEU A 165 5.50 -1.35 -9.58
C LEU A 165 4.94 -1.98 -10.86
N ASN A 166 5.73 -2.83 -11.53
CA ASN A 166 5.31 -3.61 -12.68
C ASN A 166 4.85 -5.03 -12.27
N SER A 167 4.42 -5.84 -13.24
CA SER A 167 3.87 -7.19 -12.98
C SER A 167 4.86 -8.18 -12.37
N LYS A 168 6.18 -7.93 -12.42
CA LYS A 168 7.18 -8.85 -11.87
C LYS A 168 7.09 -8.99 -10.35
N VAL A 169 6.39 -8.10 -9.65
CA VAL A 169 6.19 -8.21 -8.19
C VAL A 169 5.07 -9.19 -7.82
N LEU A 170 4.18 -9.55 -8.75
CA LEU A 170 3.01 -10.40 -8.48
C LEU A 170 3.37 -11.76 -7.86
N PRO A 171 4.44 -12.47 -8.28
CA PRO A 171 4.84 -13.72 -7.64
C PRO A 171 5.10 -13.56 -6.14
N PHE A 172 5.70 -12.45 -5.69
CA PHE A 172 5.93 -12.19 -4.28
C PHE A 172 4.62 -11.96 -3.53
N VAL A 173 3.69 -11.21 -4.13
CA VAL A 173 2.36 -10.98 -3.55
C VAL A 173 1.60 -12.30 -3.39
N PHE A 174 1.58 -13.15 -4.43
CA PHE A 174 0.89 -14.44 -4.39
C PHE A 174 1.53 -15.40 -3.38
N ASP A 175 2.86 -15.45 -3.29
CA ASP A 175 3.54 -16.24 -2.25
C ASP A 175 3.12 -15.81 -0.84
N LYS A 176 3.06 -14.50 -0.58
CA LYS A 176 2.60 -13.98 0.72
C LYS A 176 1.14 -14.33 0.99
N LEU A 177 0.24 -14.16 0.01
CA LEU A 177 -1.17 -14.51 0.13
C LEU A 177 -1.39 -16.01 0.37
N LYS A 178 -0.61 -16.88 -0.27
CA LYS A 178 -0.64 -18.33 0.00
C LYS A 178 -0.18 -18.67 1.41
N LYS A 179 0.89 -18.04 1.88
CA LYS A 179 1.42 -18.25 3.25
C LYS A 179 0.43 -17.89 4.35
N ILE A 180 -0.42 -16.89 4.12
CA ILE A 180 -1.47 -16.49 5.06
C ILE A 180 -2.82 -17.19 4.81
N GLY A 181 -2.87 -18.17 3.89
CA GLY A 181 -4.05 -18.99 3.63
C GLY A 181 -5.17 -18.31 2.82
N VAL A 182 -4.91 -17.15 2.21
CA VAL A 182 -5.88 -16.43 1.37
C VAL A 182 -6.00 -17.06 0.00
N LEU A 183 -4.87 -17.50 -0.57
CA LEU A 183 -4.82 -18.23 -1.83
C LEU A 183 -4.45 -19.69 -1.60
N ASN A 184 -5.05 -20.57 -2.40
CA ASN A 184 -4.68 -21.99 -2.45
C ASN A 184 -3.69 -22.24 -3.60
N ASP A 185 -2.94 -23.34 -3.54
CA ASP A 185 -2.01 -23.74 -4.61
C ASP A 185 -2.66 -24.06 -5.95
N LYS A 186 -3.99 -24.14 -5.97
CA LYS A 186 -4.80 -24.42 -7.16
C LYS A 186 -5.29 -23.16 -7.89
N ASN A 187 -5.02 -21.97 -7.33
CA ASN A 187 -5.38 -20.67 -7.91
C ASN A 187 -4.18 -20.01 -8.58
#